data_AF-A0A8J8BF61-F1
#
_entry.id   AF-A0A8J8BF61-F1
#
_cell.length_a   1.000
_cell.length_b   1.000
_cell.length_c   1.000
_cell.angle_alpha   90.00
_cell.angle_beta   90.00
_cell.angle_gamma   90.00
#
_symmetry.space_group_name_H-M   'P 1'
#
loop_
_entity.id
_entity.type
_entity.pdbx_description
1 polymer ?
#
loop_
_entity_poly.entity_id
_entity_poly.type
_entity_poly.pdbx_seq_one_letter_code
_entity_poly.pdbx_strand_id
1 'polypeptide(L)'
;MGRAAEILGVTQGFLRSLDEAKLITPQRSPGGHRRYSRYQLRIAARARELVDTGTPLDAACRIIILEDQLEEALRINAELRKNS
;
A
#
# COMPACT_ATOMS: atom_id res chain seq x y z
N MET A 1 9.21 13.43 4.60
CA MET A 1 9.34 12.25 3.72
C MET A 1 10.48 11.33 4.13
N GLY A 2 11.62 11.84 4.61
CA GLY A 2 12.79 11.03 5.02
C GLY A 2 12.49 9.90 6.00
N ARG A 3 11.80 10.18 7.12
CA ARG A 3 11.60 9.19 8.18
C ARG A 3 10.82 7.94 7.77
N ALA A 4 9.80 8.08 6.92
CA ALA A 4 9.03 6.92 6.44
C ALA A 4 9.85 6.03 5.50
N ALA A 5 10.62 6.67 4.61
CA ALA A 5 11.51 5.98 3.68
C ALA A 5 12.64 5.26 4.44
N GLU A 6 13.22 5.92 5.44
CA GLU A 6 14.26 5.39 6.32
C GLU A 6 13.78 4.18 7.13
N ILE A 7 12.60 4.27 7.77
CA ILE A 7 12.02 3.15 8.53
C ILE A 7 11.80 1.91 7.66
N LEU A 8 11.44 2.12 6.39
CA LEU A 8 11.16 1.03 5.46
C LEU A 8 12.39 0.60 4.65
N GLY A 9 13.55 1.25 4.81
CA GLY A 9 14.73 0.96 3.99
C GLY A 9 14.53 1.21 2.49
N VAL A 10 13.61 2.11 2.12
CA VAL A 10 13.27 2.42 0.72
C VAL A 10 13.67 3.84 0.34
N THR A 11 13.72 4.13 -0.96
CA THR A 11 13.96 5.50 -1.43
C THR A 11 12.70 6.35 -1.30
N GLN A 12 12.86 7.67 -1.20
CA GLN A 12 11.71 8.59 -1.28
C GLN A 12 11.01 8.52 -2.64
N GLY A 13 11.77 8.19 -3.71
CA GLY A 13 11.23 7.96 -5.05
C GLY A 13 10.27 6.78 -5.08
N PHE A 14 10.63 5.67 -4.41
CA PHE A 14 9.75 4.50 -4.30
C PHE A 14 8.39 4.84 -3.67
N LEU A 15 8.39 5.54 -2.52
CA LEU A 15 7.14 5.98 -1.88
C LEU A 15 6.33 6.96 -2.73
N ARG A 16 6.98 7.70 -3.63
CA ARG A 16 6.30 8.57 -4.60
C ARG A 16 5.68 7.77 -5.74
N SER A 17 6.37 6.76 -6.26
CA SER A 17 5.82 5.89 -7.30
C SER A 17 4.61 5.10 -6.80
N LEU A 18 4.57 4.70 -5.53
CA LEU A 18 3.38 4.09 -4.91
C LEU A 18 2.19 5.06 -4.78
N ASP A 19 2.46 6.35 -4.51
CA ASP A 19 1.46 7.43 -4.48
C ASP A 19 0.91 7.70 -5.89
N GLU A 20 1.79 7.79 -6.89
CA GLU A 20 1.42 7.94 -8.31
C GLU A 20 0.60 6.76 -8.84
N ALA A 21 0.94 5.53 -8.42
CA ALA A 21 0.18 4.32 -8.71
C ALA A 21 -1.14 4.20 -7.93
N LYS A 22 -1.46 5.17 -7.06
CA LYS A 22 -2.63 5.20 -6.17
C LYS A 22 -2.73 4.00 -5.23
N LEU A 23 -1.64 3.27 -5.01
CA LEU A 23 -1.60 2.19 -4.04
C LEU A 23 -1.66 2.75 -2.61
N ILE A 24 -1.07 3.92 -2.38
CA ILE A 24 -1.17 4.66 -1.13
C ILE A 24 -1.54 6.11 -1.42
N THR A 25 -2.34 6.72 -0.55
CA THR A 25 -2.77 8.13 -0.69
C THR A 25 -2.42 8.90 0.58
N PRO A 26 -1.20 9.45 0.68
CA PRO A 26 -0.75 10.14 1.88
C PRO A 26 -1.56 11.41 2.14
N GLN A 27 -1.83 11.68 3.41
CA GLN A 27 -2.33 12.99 3.82
C GLN A 27 -1.22 14.03 3.67
N ARG A 28 -1.59 15.28 3.36
CA ARG A 28 -0.63 16.39 3.30
C ARG A 28 -0.71 17.20 4.59
N SER A 29 0.44 17.49 5.18
CA SER A 29 0.52 18.45 6.29
C SER A 29 0.34 19.89 5.77
N PRO A 30 0.08 20.87 6.65
CA PRO A 30 0.05 22.29 6.27
C PRO A 30 1.33 22.76 5.56
N GLY A 31 2.48 22.17 5.88
CA GLY A 31 3.77 22.43 5.22
C GLY A 31 4.04 21.62 3.96
N GLY A 32 3.02 20.95 3.38
CA GLY A 32 3.14 20.19 2.12
C GLY A 32 3.79 18.81 2.24
N HIS A 33 4.16 18.37 3.44
CA HIS A 33 4.77 17.06 3.65
C HIS A 33 3.74 15.93 3.62
N ARG A 34 4.06 14.85 2.91
CA ARG A 34 3.30 13.60 2.92
C ARG A 34 3.39 12.92 4.29
N ARG A 35 2.24 12.57 4.84
CA ARG A 35 2.05 11.79 6.07
C ARG A 35 1.38 10.49 5.69
N TYR A 36 2.07 9.40 5.98
CA TYR A 36 1.57 8.06 5.75
C TYR A 36 0.97 7.51 7.05
N SER A 37 -0.18 6.86 6.94
CA SER A 37 -0.72 6.09 8.05
C SER A 37 0.10 4.81 8.27
N ARG A 38 -0.04 4.19 9.44
CA ARG A 38 0.62 2.89 9.73
C ARG A 38 0.21 1.81 8.72
N TYR A 39 -1.06 1.83 8.27
CA TYR A 39 -1.57 0.94 7.23
C TYR A 39 -0.86 1.15 5.89
N GLN A 40 -0.67 2.41 5.48
CA GLN A 40 0.04 2.74 4.23
C GLN A 40 1.50 2.33 4.27
N LEU A 41 2.16 2.44 5.43
CA LEU A 41 3.54 1.97 5.59
C LEU A 41 3.63 0.44 5.48
N ARG A 42 2.65 -0.29 5.99
CA ARG A 42 2.57 -1.76 5.83
C ARG A 42 2.39 -2.16 4.37
N ILE A 43 1.52 -1.47 3.64
CA ILE A 43 1.34 -1.66 2.19
C ILE A 43 2.65 -1.37 1.44
N ALA A 44 3.32 -0.28 1.77
CA ALA A 44 4.59 0.08 1.13
C ALA A 44 5.69 -0.95 1.40
N ALA A 45 5.75 -1.51 2.61
CA ALA A 45 6.65 -2.62 2.94
C ALA A 45 6.36 -3.87 2.09
N ARG A 46 5.07 -4.22 1.94
CA ARG A 46 4.65 -5.36 1.10
C ARG A 46 5.00 -5.15 -0.38
N ALA A 47 4.74 -3.95 -0.90
CA ALA A 47 5.13 -3.62 -2.27
C ALA A 47 6.65 -3.72 -2.46
N ARG A 48 7.43 -3.33 -1.45
CA ARG A 48 8.89 -3.46 -1.46
C ARG A 48 9.33 -4.92 -1.52
N GLU A 49 8.75 -5.79 -0.70
CA GLU A 49 9.02 -7.24 -0.73
C GLU A 49 8.79 -7.82 -2.13
N LEU A 50 7.64 -7.54 -2.74
CA LEU A 50 7.32 -8.03 -4.09
C LEU A 50 8.34 -7.54 -5.12
N VAL A 51 8.70 -6.26 -5.07
CA VAL A 51 9.69 -5.68 -5.98
C VAL A 51 11.07 -6.29 -5.78
N ASP A 52 11.48 -6.53 -4.54
CA ASP A 52 12.77 -7.17 -4.22
C ASP A 52 12.84 -8.63 -4.71
N THR A 53 11.70 -9.32 -4.84
CA THR A 53 11.61 -10.66 -5.45
C THR A 53 11.58 -10.64 -6.98
N GLY A 54 11.69 -9.46 -7.61
CA GLY A 54 11.70 -9.30 -9.07
C GLY A 54 10.34 -9.00 -9.68
N THR A 55 9.31 -8.72 -8.87
CA THR A 55 8.00 -8.30 -9.39
C THR A 55 8.05 -6.84 -9.85
N PRO A 56 7.64 -6.51 -11.08
CA PRO A 56 7.51 -5.12 -11.52
C PRO A 56 6.61 -4.30 -10.59
N LEU A 57 6.93 -3.02 -10.37
CA LEU A 57 6.21 -2.17 -9.41
C LEU A 57 4.70 -2.10 -9.70
N ASP A 58 4.34 -1.95 -10.97
CA ASP A 58 2.96 -1.93 -11.44
C ASP A 58 2.23 -3.24 -11.15
N ALA A 59 2.89 -4.38 -11.38
CA ALA A 59 2.38 -5.70 -11.03
C ALA A 59 2.23 -5.85 -9.51
N ALA A 60 3.21 -5.41 -8.71
CA ALA A 60 3.15 -5.44 -7.25
C ALA A 60 1.98 -4.61 -6.72
N CYS A 61 1.78 -3.39 -7.25
CA CYS A 61 0.62 -2.55 -6.93
C CYS A 61 -0.70 -3.26 -7.26
N ARG A 62 -0.78 -3.89 -8.45
CA ARG A 62 -2.00 -4.60 -8.88
C ARG A 62 -2.30 -5.82 -8.02
N ILE A 63 -1.29 -6.59 -7.64
CA ILE A 63 -1.43 -7.75 -6.73
C ILE A 63 -2.05 -7.29 -5.41
N ILE A 64 -1.48 -6.27 -4.77
CA ILE A 64 -1.94 -5.81 -3.45
C ILE A 64 -3.38 -5.29 -3.52
N ILE A 65 -3.75 -4.56 -4.58
CA ILE A 65 -5.14 -4.08 -4.76
C ILE A 65 -6.10 -5.27 -4.89
N LEU A 66 -5.73 -6.31 -5.64
CA LEU A 66 -6.56 -7.49 -5.81
C LEU A 66 -6.67 -8.32 -4.52
N GLU A 67 -5.59 -8.42 -3.74
CA GLU A 67 -5.61 -9.06 -2.42
C GLU A 67 -6.58 -8.35 -1.47
N ASP A 68 -6.56 -7.02 -1.42
CA ASP A 68 -7.48 -6.20 -0.59
C ASP A 68 -8.94 -6.36 -1.03
N GLN A 69 -9.20 -6.33 -2.36
CA GLN A 69 -10.54 -6.57 -2.91
C GLN A 69 -11.05 -7.98 -2.62
N LEU A 70 -10.17 -8.98 -2.69
CA LEU A 70 -10.52 -10.37 -2.40
C LEU A 70 -10.86 -10.54 -0.91
N GLU A 71 -10.05 -9.97 -0.01
CA GLU A 71 -10.33 -10.03 1.43
C GLU A 71 -11.70 -9.42 1.77
N GLU A 72 -12.02 -8.26 1.20
CA GLU A 72 -13.31 -7.60 1.41
C GLU A 72 -14.47 -8.43 0.85
N ALA A 73 -14.33 -8.97 -0.37
CA ALA A 73 -15.34 -9.84 -0.95
C ALA A 73 -15.58 -11.11 -0.12
N LEU A 74 -14.51 -11.71 0.43
CA LEU A 74 -14.63 -12.88 1.31
C LEU A 74 -15.31 -12.52 2.63
N ARG A 75 -15.01 -11.35 3.21
CA ARG A 75 -15.68 -10.85 4.43
C ARG A 75 -17.18 -10.68 4.21
N ILE A 76 -17.58 -9.98 3.16
CA ILE A 76 -19.00 -9.76 2.81
C ILE A 76 -19.71 -11.11 2.59
N ASN A 77 -19.10 -12.03 1.85
CA ASN A 77 -19.68 -13.36 1.64
C ASN A 77 -19.86 -14.14 2.95
N ALA A 78 -18.91 -14.06 3.87
CA ALA A 78 -19.01 -14.71 5.17
C ALA A 78 -20.13 -14.10 6.03
N GLU A 79 -20.35 -12.79 5.98
CA GLU A 79 -21.45 -12.11 6.66
C GLU A 79 -22.81 -12.51 6.08
N LEU A 80 -22.95 -12.52 4.75
CA LEU A 80 -24.18 -12.95 4.08
C LEU A 80 -24.54 -14.40 4.41
N ARG A 81 -23.54 -15.29 4.43
CA ARG A 81 -23.72 -16.70 4.80
C ARG A 81 -24.10 -16.90 6.27
N LYS A 82 -23.74 -15.98 7.17
CA LYS A 82 -24.15 -16.04 8.59
C LYS A 82 -25.57 -15.53 8.82
N ASN A 83 -26.06 -14.67 7.92
CA ASN A 83 -27.39 -14.06 7.99
C ASN A 83 -28.46 -14.82 7.17
N SER A 84 -28.07 -15.91 6.51
CA SER A 84 -28.95 -16.83 5.75
C SER A 84 -29.16 -18.11 6.53
#